data_AF-A0A1P8YPD1-F1
#
_entry.id   AF-A0A1P8YPD1-F1
#
_cell.length_a   1.000
_cell.length_b   1.000
_cell.length_c   1.000
_cell.angle_alpha   90.00
_cell.angle_beta   90.00
_cell.angle_gamma   90.00
#
_symmetry.space_group_name_H-M   'P 1'
#
loop_
_entity.id
_entity.type
_entity.pdbx_description
1 polymer ?
#
loop_
_entity_poly.entity_id
_entity_poly.type
_entity_poly.pdbx_seq_one_letter_code
_entity_poly.pdbx_strand_id
1 'polypeptide(L)'
;MSYLLRVQLPDRPGSLGSLAVALGSVGADILSLDVVERGAGYAVDDLVVDVAHGSLPDTLLTAAEQLAGVRVDSIRPYTGILDTHRELELIDQVATATDDRLQVLVDGAPEC
;
A
#
# COMPACT_ATOMS: atom_id res chain seq x y z
N MET A 1 8.58 -8.82 3.27
CA MET A 1 7.79 -8.53 2.04
C MET A 1 6.79 -7.49 2.43
N SER A 2 6.72 -6.38 1.70
CA SER A 2 5.84 -5.29 2.09
C SER A 2 4.52 -5.32 1.33
N TYR A 3 3.46 -4.83 1.97
CA TYR A 3 2.12 -4.72 1.43
C TYR A 3 1.56 -3.33 1.69
N LEU A 4 0.75 -2.84 0.77
CA LEU A 4 -0.03 -1.62 0.91
C LEU A 4 -1.49 -2.00 1.11
N LEU A 5 -2.00 -1.66 2.30
CA LEU A 5 -3.35 -1.94 2.74
C LEU A 5 -4.14 -0.65 2.67
N ARG A 6 -5.25 -0.65 1.92
CA ARG A 6 -6.26 0.41 2.02
C ARG A 6 -7.36 -0.08 2.95
N VAL A 7 -7.59 0.65 4.02
CA VAL A 7 -8.56 0.27 5.05
C VAL A 7 -9.50 1.42 5.36
N GLN A 8 -10.78 1.09 5.51
CA GLN A 8 -11.78 1.98 6.07
C GLN A 8 -11.95 1.66 7.55
N LEU A 9 -11.96 2.68 8.39
CA LEU A 9 -12.09 2.55 9.84
C LEU A 9 -13.06 3.60 10.40
N PRO A 10 -13.70 3.35 11.56
CA PRO A 10 -14.56 4.34 12.19
C PRO A 10 -13.74 5.56 12.63
N ASP A 11 -14.17 6.77 12.28
CA ASP A 11 -13.47 8.01 12.67
C ASP A 11 -13.80 8.39 14.12
N ARG A 12 -13.15 7.69 15.05
CA ARG A 12 -13.24 7.92 16.49
C ARG A 12 -11.89 7.65 17.15
N PRO A 13 -11.60 8.28 18.30
CA PRO A 13 -10.36 8.04 19.03
C PRO A 13 -10.14 6.55 19.31
N GLY A 14 -8.93 6.07 19.00
CA GLY A 14 -8.50 4.69 19.27
C GLY A 14 -8.77 3.67 18.15
N SER A 15 -9.53 4.00 17.10
CA SER A 15 -9.75 3.04 15.98
C SER A 15 -8.44 2.63 15.31
N LEU A 16 -7.62 3.61 14.91
CA LEU A 16 -6.32 3.36 14.28
C LEU A 16 -5.34 2.64 15.22
N GLY A 17 -5.34 2.99 16.51
CA GLY A 17 -4.53 2.29 17.51
C GLY A 17 -4.93 0.83 17.67
N SER A 18 -6.23 0.52 17.62
CA SER A 18 -6.72 -0.87 17.67
C SER A 18 -6.29 -1.65 16.43
N LEU A 19 -6.35 -1.03 15.25
CA LEU A 19 -5.84 -1.61 14.01
C LEU A 19 -4.35 -1.91 14.09
N ALA A 20 -3.56 -0.96 14.58
CA ALA A 20 -2.12 -1.14 14.73
C ALA A 20 -1.77 -2.32 15.65
N VAL A 21 -2.50 -2.48 16.76
CA VAL A 21 -2.33 -3.63 17.66
C VAL A 21 -2.71 -4.95 16.98
N ALA A 22 -3.82 -4.99 16.24
CA ALA A 22 -4.26 -6.19 15.53
C ALA A 22 -3.23 -6.64 14.49
N LEU A 23 -2.73 -5.70 13.67
CA LEU A 23 -1.69 -5.99 12.68
C LEU A 23 -0.38 -6.43 13.36
N GLY A 24 0.04 -5.77 14.44
CA GLY A 24 1.21 -6.17 15.22
C GLY A 24 1.09 -7.57 15.82
N SER A 25 -0.12 -8.01 16.20
CA SER A 25 -0.36 -9.35 16.77
C SER A 25 -0.10 -10.50 15.79
N VAL A 26 -0.17 -10.22 14.48
CA VAL A 26 0.15 -11.17 13.41
C VAL A 26 1.56 -10.96 12.85
N GLY A 27 2.38 -10.16 13.53
CA GLY A 27 3.77 -9.92 13.17
C GLY A 27 3.96 -8.95 12.01
N ALA A 28 2.98 -8.07 11.75
CA ALA A 28 3.14 -6.99 10.79
C ALA A 28 3.86 -5.79 11.44
N ASP A 29 4.83 -5.22 10.74
CA ASP A 29 5.52 -3.99 11.11
C ASP A 29 5.02 -2.84 10.22
N ILE A 30 4.51 -1.77 10.82
CA ILE A 30 3.94 -0.64 10.05
C ILE A 30 5.06 0.32 9.70
N LEU A 31 5.34 0.45 8.39
CA LEU A 31 6.39 1.31 7.86
C LEU A 31 5.91 2.74 7.64
N SER A 32 4.70 2.91 7.11
CA SER A 32 4.09 4.21 6.89
C SER A 32 2.57 4.15 6.93
N LEU A 33 1.95 5.30 7.16
CA LEU A 33 0.50 5.49 7.17
C LEU A 33 0.15 6.85 6.59
N ASP A 34 -0.81 6.87 5.68
CA ASP A 34 -1.36 8.08 5.06
C ASP A 34 -2.88 8.08 5.14
N VAL A 35 -3.47 9.20 5.53
CA VAL A 35 -4.94 9.37 5.51
C VAL A 35 -5.35 9.79 4.11
N VAL A 36 -6.09 8.94 3.41
CA VAL A 36 -6.55 9.17 2.03
C VAL A 36 -7.83 10.00 2.03
N GLU A 37 -8.77 9.67 2.91
CA GLU A 37 -10.08 10.31 2.94
C GLU A 37 -10.63 10.37 4.37
N ARG A 38 -11.35 11.45 4.69
CA ARG A 38 -12.21 11.53 5.88
C ARG A 38 -13.64 11.82 5.45
N GLY A 39 -14.54 10.91 5.77
CA GLY A 39 -15.97 11.04 5.55
C GLY A 39 -16.74 11.26 6.85
N ALA A 40 -18.07 11.25 6.75
CA ALA A 40 -18.93 11.39 7.93
C ALA A 40 -18.91 10.11 8.78
N GLY A 41 -18.01 10.04 9.76
CA GLY A 41 -17.90 8.94 10.72
C GLY A 41 -16.94 7.82 10.33
N TYR A 42 -16.18 7.97 9.24
CA TYR A 42 -15.14 7.04 8.83
C TYR A 42 -13.90 7.77 8.27
N ALA A 43 -12.77 7.09 8.34
CA ALA A 43 -11.54 7.47 7.66
C ALA A 43 -11.10 6.31 6.75
N VAL A 44 -10.48 6.64 5.62
CA VAL A 44 -9.78 5.67 4.76
C VAL A 44 -8.30 5.96 4.87
N ASP A 45 -7.56 4.97 5.33
CA ASP A 45 -6.11 5.05 5.53
C ASP A 45 -5.40 4.04 4.62
N ASP A 46 -4.26 4.46 4.08
CA ASP A 46 -3.31 3.60 3.39
C ASP A 46 -2.17 3.28 4.35
N LEU A 47 -1.92 1.99 4.60
CA LEU A 47 -0.85 1.51 5.46
C LEU A 47 0.14 0.69 4.65
N VAL A 48 1.42 1.04 4.73
CA VAL A 48 2.50 0.17 4.28
C VAL A 48 2.95 -0.67 5.46
N VAL A 49 2.91 -1.99 5.31
CA VAL A 49 3.35 -2.93 6.34
C VAL A 49 4.37 -3.91 5.79
N ASP A 50 5.37 -4.28 6.58
CA ASP A 50 6.25 -5.40 6.29
C ASP A 50 5.84 -6.63 7.08
N VAL A 51 5.95 -7.80 6.44
CA VAL A 51 5.68 -9.10 7.07
C VAL A 51 6.81 -10.08 6.77
N ALA A 52 6.98 -11.04 7.68
CA ALA A 52 7.94 -12.12 7.52
C ALA A 52 7.77 -12.86 6.18
N HIS A 53 8.88 -13.35 5.64
CA HIS A 53 8.88 -14.10 4.38
C HIS A 53 8.03 -15.38 4.53
N GLY A 54 7.04 -15.54 3.65
CA GLY A 54 6.08 -16.66 3.70
C GLY A 54 4.76 -16.37 4.44
N SER A 55 4.62 -15.20 5.07
CA SER A 55 3.34 -14.75 5.62
C SER A 55 2.33 -14.50 4.50
N LEU A 56 1.14 -15.08 4.63
CA LEU A 56 0.06 -14.90 3.68
C LEU A 56 -0.61 -13.51 3.90
N PRO A 57 -0.96 -12.79 2.82
CA PRO A 57 -1.71 -11.53 2.92
C PRO A 57 -3.03 -11.68 3.68
N ASP A 58 -3.63 -12.87 3.59
CA ASP A 58 -4.91 -13.22 4.22
C ASP A 58 -4.90 -13.09 5.75
N THR A 59 -3.72 -13.27 6.38
CA THR A 59 -3.55 -13.07 7.82
C THR A 59 -3.73 -11.60 8.21
N LEU A 60 -3.26 -10.67 7.38
CA LEU A 60 -3.43 -9.23 7.59
C LEU A 60 -4.89 -8.83 7.42
N LEU A 61 -5.54 -9.36 6.38
CA LEU A 61 -6.97 -9.19 6.13
C LEU A 61 -7.78 -9.63 7.36
N THR A 62 -7.55 -10.87 7.79
CA THR A 62 -8.26 -11.46 8.93
C THR A 62 -8.04 -10.66 10.21
N ALA A 63 -6.81 -10.22 10.49
CA ALA A 63 -6.52 -9.43 11.69
C ALA A 63 -7.24 -8.06 11.69
N ALA A 64 -7.29 -7.39 10.54
CA ALA A 64 -7.95 -6.11 10.41
C ALA A 64 -9.48 -6.23 10.50
N GLU A 65 -10.08 -7.18 9.77
CA GLU A 65 -11.55 -7.34 9.71
C GLU A 65 -12.17 -7.91 10.99
N GLN A 66 -11.37 -8.45 11.92
CA GLN A 66 -11.86 -8.79 13.26
C GLN A 66 -12.25 -7.57 14.10
N LEU A 67 -11.80 -6.37 13.73
CA LEU A 67 -12.17 -5.15 14.42
C LEU A 67 -13.53 -4.64 13.93
N ALA A 68 -14.46 -4.44 14.86
CA ALA A 68 -15.79 -3.97 14.55
C ALA A 68 -15.77 -2.61 13.82
N GLY A 69 -16.32 -2.59 12.61
CA GLY A 69 -16.40 -1.38 11.77
C GLY A 69 -15.14 -1.09 10.95
N VAL A 70 -14.14 -1.96 10.97
CA VAL A 70 -13.00 -1.91 10.04
C VAL A 70 -13.32 -2.75 8.81
N ARG A 71 -12.96 -2.23 7.63
CA ARG A 71 -13.09 -2.91 6.35
C ARG A 71 -11.79 -2.75 5.58
N VAL A 72 -11.31 -3.83 4.96
CA VAL A 72 -10.15 -3.75 4.08
C VAL A 72 -10.64 -3.62 2.64
N ASP A 73 -10.32 -2.53 1.99
CA ASP A 73 -10.73 -2.27 0.61
C ASP A 73 -9.78 -2.97 -0.37
N SER A 74 -8.48 -2.99 -0.07
CA SER A 74 -7.50 -3.68 -0.90
C SER A 74 -6.23 -4.03 -0.12
N ILE A 75 -5.59 -5.12 -0.53
CA ILE A 75 -4.23 -5.50 -0.12
C ILE A 75 -3.44 -5.77 -1.39
N ARG A 76 -2.33 -5.06 -1.60
CA ARG A 76 -1.45 -5.25 -2.75
C ARG A 76 0.01 -5.34 -2.33
N PRO A 77 0.84 -6.14 -3.00
CA PRO A 77 2.29 -6.10 -2.80
C PRO A 77 2.79 -4.66 -2.95
N TYR A 78 3.69 -4.26 -2.05
CA TYR A 78 4.32 -2.95 -2.06
C TYR A 78 5.81 -3.13 -2.31
N THR A 79 6.26 -2.73 -3.49
CA THR A 79 7.67 -2.80 -3.90
C THR A 79 8.46 -1.55 -3.51
N GLY A 80 7.98 -0.79 -2.51
CA GLY A 80 8.55 0.51 -2.14
C GLY A 80 7.94 1.67 -2.90
N ILE A 81 8.41 2.87 -2.59
CA ILE A 81 8.39 3.97 -3.55
C ILE A 81 9.28 3.47 -4.67
N LEU A 82 8.69 3.05 -5.79
CA LEU A 82 9.41 2.74 -7.02
C LEU A 82 10.54 3.75 -7.17
N ASP A 83 11.77 3.28 -7.40
CA ASP A 83 12.98 4.11 -7.55
C ASP A 83 12.59 5.36 -8.35
N THR A 84 12.28 6.47 -7.67
CA THR A 84 11.67 7.62 -8.36
C THR A 84 12.65 8.14 -9.40
N HIS A 85 13.94 7.93 -9.13
CA HIS A 85 15.04 8.10 -10.08
C HIS A 85 14.82 7.31 -11.38
N ARG A 86 14.50 6.02 -11.31
CA ARG A 86 14.31 5.16 -12.49
C ARG A 86 13.05 5.50 -13.28
N GLU A 87 11.95 5.83 -12.61
CA GLU A 87 10.73 6.26 -13.31
C GLU A 87 10.89 7.65 -13.94
N LEU A 88 11.54 8.59 -13.24
CA LEU A 88 11.84 9.91 -13.81
C LEU A 88 12.82 9.80 -14.99
N GLU A 89 13.80 8.90 -14.92
CA GLU A 89 14.68 8.59 -16.05
C GLU A 89 13.90 8.02 -17.24
N LEU A 90 12.96 7.10 -17.02
CA LEU A 90 12.10 6.59 -18.09
C LEU A 90 11.23 7.69 -18.70
N ILE A 91 10.66 8.57 -17.87
CA ILE A 91 9.88 9.73 -18.33
C ILE A 91 10.73 10.64 -19.21
N ASP A 92 11.97 10.94 -18.81
CA ASP A 92 12.89 11.78 -19.59
C ASP A 92 13.30 11.09 -20.91
N GLN A 93 13.59 9.79 -20.88
CA GLN A 93 13.93 9.00 -22.07
C GLN A 93 12.77 8.95 -23.09
N VAL A 94 11.54 8.74 -22.64
CA VAL A 94 10.36 8.77 -23.51
C VAL A 94 10.08 10.19 -24.02
N ALA A 95 10.28 11.21 -23.19
CA ALA A 95 10.07 12.60 -23.59
C ALA A 95 11.08 13.06 -24.66
N THR A 96 12.31 12.58 -24.60
CA THR A 96 13.40 12.94 -25.54
C THR A 96 13.48 12.03 -26.78
N ALA A 97 12.90 10.82 -26.73
CA ALA A 97 12.80 9.94 -27.90
C ALA A 97 11.92 10.56 -29.00
N THR A 98 12.35 10.43 -30.26
CA THR A 98 11.66 11.04 -31.41
C THR A 98 10.78 10.02 -32.15
N ASP A 99 11.34 8.88 -32.56
CA ASP A 99 10.64 7.88 -33.37
C ASP A 99 10.19 6.64 -32.57
N ASP A 100 10.94 6.25 -31.53
CA ASP A 100 10.76 4.96 -30.83
C ASP A 100 10.11 5.07 -29.44
N ARG A 101 9.37 6.16 -29.18
CA ARG A 101 8.80 6.47 -27.85
C ARG A 101 8.02 5.34 -27.20
N LEU A 102 7.20 4.63 -27.99
CA LEU A 102 6.40 3.51 -27.50
C LEU A 102 7.27 2.30 -27.15
N GLN A 103 8.32 2.04 -27.93
CA GLN A 103 9.23 0.94 -27.66
C GLN A 103 10.05 1.22 -26.39
N VAL A 104 10.55 2.45 -26.23
CA VAL A 104 11.27 2.89 -25.02
C VAL A 104 10.39 2.74 -23.77
N LEU A 105 9.10 3.08 -23.87
CA LEU A 105 8.16 2.89 -22.76
C LEU A 105 7.94 1.40 -22.43
N VAL A 106 7.83 0.55 -23.46
CA VAL A 106 7.65 -0.90 -23.29
C VAL A 106 8.88 -1.53 -22.65
N ASP A 107 10.08 -1.17 -23.10
CA ASP A 107 11.34 -1.75 -22.62
C ASP A 107 11.69 -1.28 -21.19
N GLY A 108 11.20 -0.11 -20.79
CA GLY A 108 11.39 0.45 -19.45
C GLY A 108 10.30 0.08 -18.44
N ALA A 109 9.19 -0.53 -18.88
CA ALA A 109 8.09 -0.87 -18.00
C ALA A 109 8.49 -1.92 -16.96
N PRO A 110 7.98 -1.83 -15.71
CA PRO A 110 8.25 -2.84 -14.70
C PRO A 110 7.67 -4.20 -15.12
N GLU A 111 8.44 -5.28 -14.90
CA GLU A 111 7.97 -6.65 -15.14
C GLU A 111 6.84 -6.98 -14.15
N CYS A 112 5.72 -7.50 -14.67
CA CYS A 112 4.54 -7.91 -13.89
C CYS A 112 4.69 -9.30 -13.28
#